data_AF-A0A235BBQ3-F1
#
_entry.id   AF-A0A235BBQ3-F1
#
_cell.length_a   1.000
_cell.length_b   1.000
_cell.length_c   1.000
_cell.angle_alpha   90.00
_cell.angle_beta   90.00
_cell.angle_gamma   90.00
#
_symmetry.space_group_name_H-M   'P 1'
#
loop_
_entity.id
_entity.type
_entity.pdbx_description
1 polymer ?
#
loop_
_entity_poly.entity_id
_entity_poly.type
_entity_poly.pdbx_seq_one_letter_code
_entity_poly.pdbx_strand_id
1 'polypeptide(L)'
;MKHRIYLSRDEGAAAFLFAAAEIFSEAEAWPAGKDLAQWGERIGISCFIPGQIWAAGIDSQGIHIYFSGFRGEEAIFRRILFHIVKLAGDSPRDWDMVPVKIQAPGVVSWEQWIEYYPQLLRIYRERK
;
A
#
# COMPACT_ATOMS: atom_id res chain seq x y z
N MET A 1 -10.99 10.51 12.99
CA MET A 1 -11.20 9.70 11.76
C MET A 1 -10.10 8.64 11.79
N LYS A 2 -10.35 7.38 11.40
CA LYS A 2 -9.30 6.35 11.46
C LYS A 2 -8.60 6.21 10.11
N HIS A 3 -7.30 6.05 10.15
CA HIS A 3 -6.44 5.94 8.97
C HIS A 3 -5.56 4.70 9.10
N ARG A 4 -5.29 4.02 7.99
CA ARG A 4 -4.29 2.97 7.90
C ARG A 4 -3.36 3.22 6.73
N ILE A 5 -2.06 3.04 6.94
CA ILE A 5 -1.06 3.10 5.87
C ILE A 5 -0.23 1.82 5.81
N TYR A 6 -0.23 1.18 4.65
CA TYR A 6 0.65 0.05 4.36
C TYR A 6 2.02 0.52 3.88
N LEU A 7 3.08 -0.07 4.43
CA LEU A 7 4.45 0.34 4.19
C LEU A 7 5.27 -0.83 3.66
N SER A 8 5.86 -0.69 2.47
CA SER A 8 6.71 -1.74 1.91
C SER A 8 8.06 -1.21 1.41
N ARG A 9 9.08 -2.06 1.52
CA ARG A 9 10.46 -1.72 1.10
C ARG A 9 10.68 -1.80 -0.40
N ASP A 10 9.75 -2.40 -1.12
CA ASP A 10 9.79 -2.60 -2.57
C ASP A 10 9.12 -1.45 -3.32
N GLU A 11 9.44 -0.22 -2.90
CA GLU A 11 8.96 1.01 -3.56
C GLU A 11 7.44 1.22 -3.54
N GLY A 12 6.71 0.34 -2.84
CA GLY A 12 5.27 0.43 -2.62
C GLY A 12 4.48 -0.68 -3.29
N ALA A 13 5.13 -1.56 -4.06
CA ALA A 13 4.47 -2.61 -4.83
C ALA A 13 3.67 -3.59 -3.95
N ALA A 14 4.27 -4.10 -2.87
CA ALA A 14 3.55 -4.96 -1.93
C ALA A 14 2.55 -4.19 -1.07
N ALA A 15 2.86 -2.95 -0.68
CA ALA A 15 1.93 -2.11 0.09
C ALA A 15 0.64 -1.82 -0.71
N PHE A 16 0.76 -1.61 -2.02
CA PHE A 16 -0.38 -1.46 -2.92
C PHE A 16 -1.27 -2.70 -2.93
N LEU A 17 -0.70 -3.91 -2.99
CA LEU A 17 -1.49 -5.14 -2.94
C LEU A 17 -2.30 -5.25 -1.65
N PHE A 18 -1.72 -4.89 -0.50
CA PHE A 18 -2.40 -4.96 0.79
C PHE A 18 -3.50 -3.90 0.90
N ALA A 19 -3.21 -2.67 0.46
CA ALA A 19 -4.21 -1.62 0.41
C ALA A 19 -5.40 -2.00 -0.48
N ALA A 20 -5.10 -2.54 -1.67
CA ALA A 20 -6.11 -3.07 -2.57
C ALA A 20 -6.91 -4.18 -1.87
N ALA A 21 -6.23 -5.14 -1.24
CA ALA A 21 -6.90 -6.27 -0.59
C ALA A 21 -7.82 -5.86 0.55
N GLU A 22 -7.56 -4.74 1.21
CA GLU A 22 -8.46 -4.17 2.22
C GLU A 22 -9.69 -3.50 1.58
N ILE A 23 -9.46 -2.69 0.54
CA ILE A 23 -10.55 -2.02 -0.21
C ILE A 23 -11.49 -3.04 -0.86
N PHE A 24 -10.94 -4.12 -1.41
CA PHE A 24 -11.68 -5.15 -2.12
C PHE A 24 -11.98 -6.38 -1.25
N SER A 25 -11.79 -6.32 0.07
CA SER A 25 -11.85 -7.50 0.96
C SER A 25 -13.20 -8.23 0.94
N GLU A 26 -14.24 -7.61 0.38
CA GLU A 26 -15.59 -8.15 0.21
C GLU A 26 -15.83 -8.82 -1.16
N ALA A 27 -14.88 -8.76 -2.09
CA ALA A 27 -15.01 -9.41 -3.39
C ALA A 27 -14.86 -10.94 -3.25
N GLU A 28 -15.87 -11.69 -3.70
CA GLU A 28 -15.85 -13.18 -3.72
C GLU A 28 -14.63 -13.76 -4.47
N ALA A 29 -14.13 -13.01 -5.46
CA ALA A 29 -12.92 -13.33 -6.20
C ALA A 29 -11.98 -12.13 -6.23
N TRP A 30 -10.69 -12.41 -6.05
CA TRP A 30 -9.65 -11.37 -6.04
C TRP A 30 -9.34 -10.94 -7.49
N PRO A 31 -9.52 -9.66 -7.91
CA PRO A 31 -9.24 -9.16 -9.26
C PRO A 31 -7.92 -9.62 -9.86
N ALA A 32 -7.89 -9.65 -11.20
CA ALA A 32 -6.66 -9.90 -11.93
C ALA A 32 -5.69 -8.73 -11.71
N GLY A 33 -4.39 -9.00 -11.85
CA GLY A 33 -3.36 -7.96 -11.68
C GLY A 33 -3.57 -6.77 -12.63
N LYS A 34 -4.08 -7.01 -13.85
CA LYS A 34 -4.42 -5.95 -14.79
C LYS A 34 -5.53 -5.03 -14.29
N ASP A 35 -6.56 -5.58 -13.65
CA ASP A 35 -7.69 -4.81 -13.12
C ASP A 35 -7.23 -3.94 -11.93
N LEU A 36 -6.35 -4.49 -11.10
CA LEU A 36 -5.72 -3.73 -10.01
C LEU A 36 -4.80 -2.62 -10.55
N ALA A 37 -3.99 -2.90 -11.57
CA ALA A 37 -3.17 -1.86 -12.19
C ALA A 37 -4.02 -0.71 -12.75
N GLN A 38 -5.11 -1.02 -13.47
CA GLN A 38 -6.06 -0.01 -13.96
C GLN A 38 -6.74 0.76 -12.82
N TRP A 39 -7.04 0.11 -11.70
CA TRP A 39 -7.52 0.79 -10.51
C TRP A 39 -6.45 1.73 -9.93
N GLY A 40 -5.20 1.28 -9.85
CA GLY A 40 -4.06 2.08 -9.43
C GLY A 40 -3.87 3.34 -10.28
N GLU A 41 -3.96 3.22 -11.60
CA GLU A 41 -3.93 4.36 -12.52
C GLU A 41 -5.07 5.36 -12.24
N ARG A 42 -6.29 4.86 -12.00
CA ARG A 42 -7.46 5.71 -11.69
C ARG A 42 -7.31 6.50 -10.39
N ILE A 43 -6.59 5.95 -9.40
CA ILE A 43 -6.29 6.66 -8.15
C ILE A 43 -4.99 7.50 -8.23
N GLY A 44 -4.42 7.67 -9.43
CA GLY A 44 -3.35 8.61 -9.71
C GLY A 44 -1.93 8.06 -9.65
N ILE A 45 -1.75 6.74 -9.66
CA ILE A 45 -0.44 6.10 -9.67
C ILE A 45 0.05 5.92 -11.11
N SER A 46 1.10 6.64 -11.50
CA SER A 46 1.80 6.42 -12.76
C SER A 46 2.97 5.43 -12.62
N CYS A 47 3.65 5.43 -11.48
CA CYS A 47 4.75 4.51 -11.13
C CYS A 47 4.96 4.47 -9.61
N PHE A 48 5.68 3.46 -9.10
CA PHE A 48 6.03 3.34 -7.69
C PHE A 48 7.14 4.32 -7.31
N ILE A 49 6.80 5.30 -6.45
CA ILE A 49 7.74 6.33 -6.00
C ILE A 49 7.94 6.21 -4.48
N PRO A 50 9.14 5.77 -4.03
CA PRO A 50 9.44 5.70 -2.60
C PRO A 50 9.25 7.04 -1.89
N GLY A 51 8.60 7.01 -0.73
CA GLY A 51 8.30 8.18 0.10
C GLY A 51 7.04 8.92 -0.27
N GLN A 52 6.45 8.66 -1.45
CA GLN A 52 5.14 9.22 -1.80
C GLN A 52 4.04 8.45 -1.09
N ILE A 53 3.07 9.17 -0.54
CA ILE A 53 1.90 8.60 0.12
C ILE A 53 0.74 8.66 -0.86
N TRP A 54 0.07 7.53 -1.06
CA TRP A 54 -1.08 7.43 -1.94
C TRP A 54 -2.32 7.01 -1.17
N ALA A 55 -3.46 7.58 -1.54
CA ALA A 55 -4.77 7.21 -0.99
C ALA A 55 -5.36 6.10 -1.86
N ALA A 56 -5.62 4.93 -1.26
CA ALA A 56 -6.30 3.83 -1.91
C ALA A 56 -7.82 4.02 -1.91
N GLY A 57 -8.37 4.58 -0.83
CA GLY A 57 -9.81 4.79 -0.70
C GLY A 57 -10.27 4.67 0.75
N ILE A 58 -11.55 4.37 0.93
CA ILE A 58 -12.15 4.09 2.24
C ILE A 58 -12.63 2.64 2.21
N ASP A 59 -12.29 1.86 3.24
CA ASP A 59 -12.74 0.47 3.36
C ASP A 59 -14.22 0.37 3.82
N SER A 60 -14.74 -0.85 3.95
CA SER A 60 -16.12 -1.06 4.40
C SER A 60 -16.39 -0.72 5.87
N GLN A 61 -15.34 -0.51 6.67
CA GLN A 61 -15.43 -0.05 8.06
C GLN A 61 -15.32 1.48 8.19
N GLY A 62 -15.16 2.21 7.08
CA GLY A 62 -14.99 3.66 7.08
C GLY A 62 -13.56 4.14 7.42
N ILE A 63 -12.57 3.25 7.36
CA ILE A 63 -11.15 3.57 7.56
C ILE A 63 -10.55 4.06 6.25
N HIS A 64 -9.85 5.18 6.29
CA HIS A 64 -9.12 5.68 5.13
C HIS A 64 -7.82 4.89 4.94
N ILE A 65 -7.70 4.24 3.78
CA ILE A 65 -6.58 3.37 3.44
C ILE A 65 -5.58 4.11 2.57
N TYR A 66 -4.32 4.04 2.97
CA TYR A 66 -3.16 4.59 2.28
C TYR A 66 -2.09 3.52 2.09
N PHE A 67 -1.14 3.80 1.23
CA PHE A 67 0.05 2.99 1.07
C PHE A 67 1.23 3.84 0.61
N SER A 68 2.43 3.36 0.92
CA SER A 68 3.67 4.02 0.54
C SER A 68 4.83 3.02 0.47
N GLY A 69 5.72 3.28 -0.48
CA GLY A 69 7.02 2.63 -0.55
C GLY A 69 8.09 3.38 0.25
N PHE A 70 9.15 2.71 0.65
CA PHE A 70 10.34 3.39 1.17
C PHE A 70 11.62 2.62 0.84
N ARG A 71 12.74 3.34 0.80
CA ARG A 71 14.09 2.76 0.75
C ARG A 71 14.76 2.95 2.12
N GLY A 72 15.53 1.97 2.57
CA GLY A 72 16.28 2.03 3.84
C GLY A 72 15.52 1.46 5.04
N GLU A 73 15.70 2.09 6.21
CA GLU A 73 15.19 1.59 7.48
C GLU A 73 13.73 1.98 7.75
N GLU A 74 12.89 0.97 7.98
CA GLU A 74 11.47 1.15 8.31
C GLU A 74 11.26 2.04 9.55
N ALA A 75 12.12 1.89 10.57
CA ALA A 75 12.02 2.66 11.80
C ALA A 75 12.20 4.17 11.55
N ILE A 76 13.09 4.54 10.62
CA ILE A 76 13.28 5.93 10.20
C ILE A 76 12.04 6.42 9.46
N PHE A 77 11.53 5.64 8.51
CA PHE A 77 10.36 6.02 7.73
C PHE A 77 9.10 6.22 8.61
N ARG A 78 8.85 5.30 9.55
CA ARG A 78 7.74 5.43 10.51
C ARG A 78 7.87 6.66 11.39
N ARG A 79 9.09 7.02 11.82
CA ARG A 79 9.34 8.27 12.56
C ARG A 79 9.02 9.49 11.70
N ILE A 80 9.42 9.51 10.44
CA ILE A 80 9.10 10.60 9.50
C ILE A 80 7.58 10.74 9.35
N LEU A 81 6.87 9.65 9.08
CA LEU A 81 5.41 9.65 8.97
C LEU A 81 4.73 10.17 10.23
N PHE A 82 5.20 9.77 11.41
CA PHE A 82 4.68 10.27 12.69
C PHE A 82 4.81 11.79 12.82
N HIS A 83 5.89 12.38 12.29
CA HIS A 83 6.06 13.84 12.27
C HIS A 83 5.16 14.50 11.22
N ILE A 84 5.05 13.91 10.02
CA ILE A 84 4.18 14.43 8.95
C ILE A 84 2.72 14.47 9.42
N VAL A 85 2.22 13.39 10.05
CA VAL A 85 0.85 13.32 10.59
C VAL A 85 0.60 14.45 11.59
N LYS A 86 1.54 14.69 12.50
CA LYS A 86 1.42 15.81 13.45
C LYS A 86 1.41 17.18 12.76
N LEU A 87 2.26 17.37 11.74
CA LEU A 87 2.32 18.63 10.98
C LEU A 87 1.05 18.89 10.17
N ALA A 88 0.39 17.82 9.70
CA ALA A 88 -0.91 17.90 9.04
C ALA A 88 -2.07 18.23 10.01
N GLY A 89 -1.79 18.39 11.31
CA GLY A 89 -2.80 18.66 12.34
C GLY A 89 -3.57 17.43 12.80
N ASP A 90 -3.09 16.24 12.45
CA ASP A 90 -3.74 14.97 12.76
C ASP A 90 -3.04 14.25 13.93
N SER A 91 -3.75 13.33 14.56
CA SER A 91 -3.28 12.58 15.71
C SER A 91 -2.61 11.28 15.25
N PRO A 92 -1.32 11.04 15.57
CA PRO A 92 -0.68 9.76 15.25
C PRO A 92 -1.33 8.52 15.89
N ARG A 93 -2.22 8.71 16.87
CA ARG A 93 -2.99 7.61 17.48
C ARG A 93 -4.13 7.13 16.59
N ASP A 94 -4.56 7.98 15.66
CA ASP A 94 -5.62 7.66 14.70
C ASP A 94 -5.08 6.95 13.45
N TRP A 95 -3.76 6.77 13.37
CA TRP A 95 -3.05 6.16 12.26
C TRP A 95 -2.48 4.80 12.63
N ASP A 96 -2.93 3.77 11.93
CA ASP A 96 -2.33 2.44 11.95
C ASP A 96 -1.27 2.32 10.85
N MET A 97 0.00 2.22 11.24
CA MET A 97 1.13 2.10 10.31
C MET A 97 1.57 0.64 10.21
N VAL A 98 1.18 -0.03 9.13
CA VAL A 98 1.32 -1.48 8.96
C VAL A 98 2.51 -1.80 8.04
N PRO A 99 3.61 -2.36 8.58
CA PRO A 99 4.73 -2.79 7.75
C PRO A 99 4.43 -4.10 7.03
N VAL A 100 4.52 -4.07 5.71
CA VAL A 100 4.37 -5.24 4.84
C VAL A 100 5.72 -5.94 4.71
N LYS A 101 5.80 -7.16 5.25
CA LYS A 101 7.01 -8.00 5.25
C LYS A 101 7.20 -8.81 3.96
N ILE A 102 6.48 -8.48 2.90
CA ILE A 102 6.56 -9.09 1.58
C ILE A 102 7.28 -8.09 0.66
N GLN A 103 8.11 -8.58 -0.25
CA GLN A 103 8.92 -7.75 -1.13
C GLN A 103 8.90 -8.30 -2.55
N ALA A 104 8.71 -7.42 -3.53
CA ALA A 104 9.06 -7.61 -4.94
C ALA A 104 10.12 -6.55 -5.34
N PRO A 105 11.41 -6.78 -5.03
CA PRO A 105 12.45 -5.78 -5.22
C PRO A 105 12.53 -5.31 -6.68
N GLY A 106 12.63 -4.00 -6.90
CA GLY A 106 12.86 -3.42 -8.24
C GLY A 106 11.61 -3.27 -9.12
N VAL A 107 10.41 -3.46 -8.57
CA VAL A 107 9.15 -3.15 -9.26
C VAL A 107 8.92 -1.64 -9.25
N VAL A 108 9.13 -0.99 -10.40
CA VAL A 108 8.96 0.46 -10.57
C VAL A 108 7.87 0.83 -11.58
N SER A 109 7.44 -0.11 -12.43
CA SER A 109 6.38 0.10 -13.43
C SER A 109 5.18 -0.84 -13.24
N TRP A 110 4.06 -0.52 -13.90
CA TRP A 110 2.87 -1.38 -13.90
C TRP A 110 3.11 -2.72 -14.61
N GLU A 111 3.86 -2.74 -15.71
CA GLU A 111 4.20 -3.98 -16.41
C GLU A 111 4.94 -4.95 -15.50
N GLN A 112 5.95 -4.45 -14.78
CA GLN A 112 6.68 -5.24 -13.79
C GLN A 112 5.77 -5.68 -12.65
N TRP A 113 4.91 -4.78 -12.16
CA TRP A 113 3.99 -5.14 -11.07
C TRP A 113 3.03 -6.26 -11.47
N ILE A 114 2.47 -6.20 -12.68
CA ILE A 114 1.58 -7.23 -13.22
C ILE A 114 2.31 -8.57 -13.36
N GLU A 115 3.57 -8.55 -13.79
CA GLU A 115 4.42 -9.76 -13.87
C GLU A 115 4.65 -10.39 -12.49
N TYR A 116 4.93 -9.57 -11.47
CA TYR A 116 5.17 -10.03 -10.09
C TYR A 116 3.88 -10.32 -9.30
N TYR A 117 2.72 -9.88 -9.79
CA TYR A 117 1.44 -9.98 -9.09
C TYR A 117 1.10 -11.40 -8.62
N PRO A 118 1.21 -12.48 -9.45
CA PRO A 118 0.89 -13.82 -8.99
C PRO A 118 1.72 -14.27 -7.78
N GLN A 119 3.00 -13.89 -7.75
CA GLN A 119 3.89 -14.19 -6.64
C GLN A 119 3.49 -13.39 -5.39
N LEU A 120 3.28 -12.08 -5.53
CA LEU A 120 2.85 -11.22 -4.43
C LEU A 120 1.52 -11.70 -3.83
N LEU A 121 0.58 -12.09 -4.69
CA LEU A 121 -0.73 -12.61 -4.33
C LEU A 121 -0.64 -13.92 -3.55
N ARG A 122 0.22 -14.84 -4.00
CA ARG A 122 0.47 -16.10 -3.30
C ARG A 122 0.99 -15.85 -1.89
N ILE A 123 2.01 -15.00 -1.75
CA ILE A 123 2.61 -14.70 -0.44
C ILE A 123 1.60 -13.97 0.46
N TYR A 124 0.78 -13.06 -0.08
CA TYR A 124 -0.31 -12.43 0.66
C TYR A 124 -1.28 -13.46 1.24
N ARG A 125 -1.73 -14.43 0.42
CA ARG A 125 -2.65 -15.49 0.85
C ARG A 125 -2.07 -16.44 1.90
N GLU A 126 -0.78 -16.74 1.81
CA GLU A 126 -0.08 -17.63 2.76
C GLU A 126 0.15 -17.00 4.14
N ARG A 127 0.09 -15.66 4.24
CA ARG A 127 0.39 -14.90 5.47
C ARG A 127 -0.83 -14.21 6.09
N LYS A 128 -1.99 -14.30 5.46
CA LYS A 128 -3.28 -13.85 6.02
C LYS A 128 -3.81 -14.90 6.99
#